data_AF-A0A5E4NUL7-F1
#
_entry.id   AF-A0A5E4NUL7-F1
#
_cell.length_a   1.000
_cell.length_b   1.000
_cell.length_c   1.000
_cell.angle_alpha   90.00
_cell.angle_beta   90.00
_cell.angle_gamma   90.00
#
_symmetry.space_group_name_H-M   'P 1'
#
loop_
_entity.id
_entity.type
_entity.pdbx_description
1 polymer ?
#
loop_
_entity_poly.entity_id
_entity_poly.type
_entity_poly.pdbx_seq_one_letter_code
_entity_poly.pdbx_strand_id
1 'polypeptide(L)' 'MDPEKQRAIARKGGESVPNEKRSFSQNPLLAAEAGRKGGHSVKPAKRSFSQDHALASEAGRKGGHASHGMTARKRAEGL' A
#
# COMPACT_ATOMS: atom_id res chain seq x y z
N MET A 1 -18.54 0.88 -18.66
CA MET A 1 -18.24 0.23 -17.37
C MET A 1 -18.55 1.25 -16.28
N ASP A 2 -19.34 0.87 -15.28
CA ASP A 2 -19.65 1.75 -14.14
C ASP A 2 -18.41 1.88 -13.22
N PRO A 3 -17.97 3.12 -12.88
CA PRO A 3 -16.84 3.36 -11.99
C PRO A 3 -16.95 2.65 -10.63
N GLU A 4 -18.17 2.47 -10.13
CA GLU A 4 -18.40 1.82 -8.84
C GLU A 4 -18.12 0.32 -8.94
N LYS A 5 -18.60 -0.31 -10.01
CA LYS A 5 -18.29 -1.70 -10.37
C LYS A 5 -16.78 -1.95 -10.55
N GLN A 6 -16.05 -1.02 -11.16
CA GLN A 6 -14.60 -1.10 -11.30
C GLN A 6 -13.87 -1.08 -9.95
N ARG A 7 -14.29 -0.18 -9.04
CA ARG A 7 -13.74 -0.10 -7.68
C ARG A 7 -14.03 -1.36 -6.88
N ALA A 8 -15.23 -1.93 -7.01
CA ALA A 8 -15.59 -3.17 -6.34
C ALA A 8 -14.70 -4.35 -6.78
N ILE A 9 -14.38 -4.45 -8.07
CA ILE A 9 -13.48 -5.48 -8.61
C ILE A 9 -12.05 -5.29 -8.07
N ALA A 10 -11.52 -4.06 -8.12
CA ALA A 10 -10.20 -3.75 -7.59
C ALA A 10 -10.08 -4.03 -6.08
N ARG A 11 -11.13 -3.70 -5.31
CA ARG A 11 -11.21 -3.97 -3.87
C ARG A 11 -11.23 -5.48 -3.58
N LYS A 12 -12.08 -6.25 -4.28
CA LYS A 12 -12.21 -7.71 -4.11
C LYS A 12 -10.89 -8.44 -4.37
N GLY A 13 -10.09 -7.96 -5.33
CA GLY A 13 -8.76 -8.52 -5.61
C GLY A 13 -7.76 -8.34 -4.45
N GLY A 14 -7.89 -7.29 -3.64
CA GLY A 14 -7.06 -7.08 -2.44
C GLY A 14 -7.63 -7.70 -1.16
N GLU A 15 -8.95 -7.88 -1.08
CA GLU A 15 -9.65 -8.47 0.07
C GLU A 15 -9.63 -10.01 0.08
N SER A 16 -9.42 -10.65 -1.07
CA SER A 16 -9.40 -12.11 -1.22
C SER A 16 -8.35 -12.83 -0.38
N VAL A 17 -7.30 -12.12 0.07
CA VAL A 17 -6.29 -12.65 0.97
C VAL A 17 -6.40 -11.93 2.33
N PRO A 18 -6.71 -12.66 3.42
CA PRO A 18 -6.71 -12.12 4.79
C PRO A 18 -5.40 -11.41 5.09
N ASN A 19 -5.44 -10.35 5.90
CA ASN A 19 -4.29 -9.48 6.08
C ASN A 19 -3.02 -10.22 6.53
N GLU A 20 -3.16 -11.22 7.40
CA GLU A 20 -2.10 -12.07 7.95
C GLU A 20 -1.49 -13.01 6.91
N LYS A 21 -2.23 -13.29 5.83
CA LYS A 21 -1.83 -14.18 4.74
C LYS A 21 -1.28 -13.42 3.53
N ARG A 22 -1.29 -12.09 3.55
CA ARG A 22 -0.73 -11.27 2.47
C ARG A 22 0.79 -11.32 2.53
N SER A 23 1.44 -11.55 1.39
CA SER A 23 2.91 -11.65 1.30
C SER A 23 3.64 -10.44 1.88
N PHE A 24 3.06 -9.24 1.71
CA PHE A 24 3.62 -7.99 2.25
C PHE A 24 3.46 -7.84 3.77
N SER A 25 2.47 -8.49 4.38
CA SER A 25 2.28 -8.49 5.84
C SER A 25 3.15 -9.54 6.53
N GLN A 26 3.54 -10.61 5.81
CA GLN A 26 4.37 -11.69 6.36
C GLN A 26 5.86 -11.37 6.32
N ASN A 27 6.32 -10.65 5.29
CA ASN A 27 7.73 -10.31 5.13
C ASN A 27 7.89 -8.82 4.82
N PRO A 28 8.23 -7.99 5.82
CA PRO A 28 8.49 -6.56 5.62
C PRO A 28 9.60 -6.28 4.61
N LEU A 29 10.62 -7.15 4.52
CA LEU A 29 11.72 -7.00 3.57
C LEU A 29 11.24 -7.19 2.13
N LEU A 30 10.35 -8.17 1.89
CA LEU A 30 9.74 -8.38 0.57
C LEU A 30 8.90 -7.17 0.14
N ALA A 31 8.15 -6.57 1.08
CA ALA A 31 7.39 -5.36 0.81
C ALA A 31 8.30 -4.17 0.47
N ALA A 32 9.39 -3.99 1.22
CA ALA A 32 10.38 -2.96 0.95
C ALA A 32 11.08 -3.17 -0.41
N GLU A 33 11.45 -4.41 -0.75
CA GLU A 33 12.05 -4.76 -2.03
C GLU A 33 11.11 -4.53 -3.21
N ALA A 34 9.85 -4.95 -3.10
CA ALA A 34 8.84 -4.73 -4.12
C ALA A 34 8.57 -3.24 -4.33
N GLY A 35 8.43 -2.47 -3.25
CA GLY A 35 8.28 -1.01 -3.32
C GLY A 35 9.47 -0.32 -3.98
N ARG A 36 10.69 -0.72 -3.57
CA ARG A 36 11.94 -0.24 -4.17
C ARG A 36 11.96 -0.56 -5.67
N LYS A 37 11.71 -1.81 -6.07
CA LYS A 37 11.68 -2.24 -7.48
C LYS A 37 10.63 -1.50 -8.29
N GLY A 38 9.42 -1.29 -7.75
CA GLY A 38 8.38 -0.49 -8.40
C GLY A 38 8.82 0.97 -8.66
N GLY A 39 9.63 1.55 -7.77
CA GLY A 39 10.24 2.86 -7.96
C GLY A 39 11.40 2.90 -8.96
N HIS A 40 11.95 1.75 -9.38
CA HIS A 40 13.08 1.71 -10.32
C HIS A 40 12.68 2.02 -11.77
N SER A 41 11.42 1.80 -12.15
CA SER A 41 10.93 2.11 -13.50
C SER A 41 10.95 3.61 -13.82
N VAL A 42 11.15 4.46 -12.81
CA VAL A 42 11.20 5.92 -12.94
C VAL A 42 12.63 6.40 -12.73
N LYS A 43 13.14 7.23 -13.65
CA LYS A 43 14.45 7.89 -13.52
C LYS A 43 14.53 8.62 -12.18
N PRO A 44 15.62 8.54 -11.39
CA PRO A 44 15.72 9.15 -10.06
C PRO A 44 15.22 10.60 -9.99
N ALA A 45 15.67 11.45 -10.93
CA ALA A 45 15.27 12.87 -11.01
C ALA A 45 13.79 13.12 -11.35
N LYS A 46 13.06 12.09 -11.80
CA LYS A 46 11.63 12.14 -12.13
C LYS A 46 10.75 11.42 -11.10
N ARG A 47 11.34 10.89 -10.03
CA ARG A 47 10.57 10.23 -8.97
C ARG A 47 9.83 11.29 -8.15
N SER A 48 8.61 11.00 -7.72
CA SER A 48 7.80 11.94 -6.94
C SER A 48 8.54 12.44 -5.70
N PHE A 49 9.33 11.59 -5.04
CA PHE A 49 10.15 11.98 -3.89
C PHE A 49 11.33 12.92 -4.20
N SER A 50 11.73 13.05 -5.46
CA SER A 50 12.76 14.01 -5.88
C SER A 50 12.16 15.29 -6.47
N GLN A 51 10.88 15.28 -6.83
CA GLN A 51 10.20 16.44 -7.44
C GLN A 51 9.30 17.19 -6.45
N ASP A 52 8.61 16.47 -5.57
CA ASP A 52 7.69 17.03 -4.60
C ASP A 52 7.73 16.21 -3.30
N HIS A 53 8.42 16.76 -2.31
CA HIS A 53 8.54 16.16 -0.98
C HIS A 53 7.19 16.01 -0.29
N ALA A 54 6.26 16.96 -0.47
CA ALA A 54 4.94 16.91 0.17
C ALA A 54 4.11 15.75 -0.39
N LEU A 55 4.07 15.61 -1.72
CA LEU A 55 3.40 14.49 -2.39
C LEU A 55 3.99 13.14 -1.96
N ALA A 56 5.30 13.05 -1.82
CA ALA A 56 5.97 11.83 -1.38
C ALA A 56 5.66 11.47 0.07
N SER A 57 5.65 12.45 0.98
CA SER A 57 5.24 12.26 2.36
C SER A 57 3.77 11.85 2.45
N GLU A 58 2.88 12.42 1.64
CA GLU A 58 1.47 12.05 1.59
C GLU A 58 1.29 10.61 1.08
N ALA A 59 1.98 10.23 0.01
CA ALA A 59 1.96 8.88 -0.53
C ALA A 59 2.49 7.85 0.50
N GLY A 60 3.59 8.19 1.19
CA GLY A 60 4.15 7.38 2.28
C GLY A 60 3.17 7.22 3.44
N ARG A 61 2.55 8.32 3.88
CA ARG A 61 1.53 8.31 4.94
C ARG A 61 0.32 7.46 4.55
N LYS A 62 -0.18 7.60 3.32
CA LYS A 62 -1.30 6.79 2.80
C LYS A 62 -0.96 5.30 2.77
N GLY A 63 0.25 4.96 2.31
CA GLY A 63 0.75 3.58 2.35
C GLY A 63 0.82 3.06 3.79
N GLY A 64 1.36 3.86 4.71
CA GLY A 64 1.41 3.56 6.13
C GLY A 64 0.03 3.33 6.76
N HIS A 65 -0.96 4.16 6.44
CA HIS A 65 -2.35 3.99 6.90
C HIS A 65 -3.02 2.74 6.32
N ALA A 66 -2.74 2.37 5.06
CA ALA A 66 -3.26 1.13 4.48
C ALA A 66 -2.70 -0.11 5.22
N SER A 67 -1.46 -0.03 5.69
CA SER A 67 -0.82 -1.08 6.50
C SER A 67 -1.23 -1.05 7.97
N HIS A 68 -1.40 0.13 8.56
CA HIS A 68 -1.66 0.32 10.00
C HIS A 68 -3.15 0.41 10.38
N GLY A 69 -4.03 0.81 9.46
CA GLY A 69 -5.48 0.89 9.72
C GLY A 69 -6.09 -0.49 10.02
N MET A 70 -5.50 -1.56 9.48
CA MET A 70 -5.91 -2.93 9.78
C MET A 70 -5.43 -3.40 11.17
N THR A 71 -4.22 -3.02 11.59
CA THR A 71 -3.68 -3.36 12.92
C THR A 71 -4.29 -2.52 14.04
N ALA A 72 -4.59 -1.25 13.80
CA ALA A 72 -5.29 -0.39 14.75
C ALA A 72 -6.73 -0.88 15.01
N ARG A 73 -7.44 -1.34 13.96
CA ARG A 73 -8.77 -1.95 14.10
C ARG A 73 -8.71 -3.27 14.88
N LYS A 74 -7.69 -4.11 14.61
CA LYS A 74 -7.46 -5.37 15.34
C LYS A 74 -7.09 -5.18 16.81
N ARG A 75 -6.41 -4.07 17.17
CA ARG A 75 -6.15 -3.71 18.57
C ARG A 75 -7.34 -3.07 19.28
N ALA A 76 -8.21 -2.37 18.55
CA ALA A 76 -9.43 -1.79 19.09
C ALA A 76 -10.54 -2.83 19.33
N GLU A 77 -10.52 -3.95 18.60
CA GLU A 77 -11.53 -5.03 18.71
C GLU A 77 -11.17 -6.17 19.68
N GLY A 78 -10.02 -6.12 20.38
CA GLY A 78 -9.73 -6.97 21.54
C GLY A 78 -9.98 -8.47 21.36
N LEU A 79 -9.02 -9.17 20.73
CA LEU A 79 -8.74 -10.59 20.95
C LEU A 79 -7.28 -10.74 21.39
#